data_AF-A0A967L9G4-F1
#
_entry.id   AF-A0A967L9G4-F1
#
_cell.length_a   1.000
_cell.length_b   1.000
_cell.length_c   1.000
_cell.angle_alpha   90.00
_cell.angle_beta   90.00
_cell.angle_gamma   90.00
#
_symmetry.space_group_name_H-M   'P 1'
#
loop_
_entity.id
_entity.type
_entity.pdbx_description
1 polymer ?
#
loop_
_entity_poly.entity_id
_entity_poly.type
_entity_poly.pdbx_seq_one_letter_code
_entity_poly.pdbx_strand_id
1 'polypeptide(L)'
;LDGTITRWEGGILFSGIILYVWSSIRLARREPQTPALEGLEAEEVREIMDAGKLRVILDLILILVGLVLLLGGADRLVAGGSNIALRIGVSEAFIGLTVLAFGTSLPELATTVVAAARKQGDFITGNAVGSCIFNILCVVGLAS
;
A
#
# COMPACT_ATOMS: atom_id res chain seq x y z
N LEU A 1 3.63 31.11 0.32
CA LEU A 1 3.79 29.64 0.26
C LEU A 1 5.26 29.41 0.53
N ASP A 2 5.59 29.26 1.80
CA ASP A 2 6.87 29.72 2.34
C ASP A 2 7.95 28.61 2.26
N GLY A 3 7.70 27.61 1.41
CA GLY A 3 8.62 26.51 1.05
C GLY A 3 9.02 25.59 2.21
N THR A 4 8.53 25.85 3.41
CA THR A 4 8.95 25.21 4.66
C THR A 4 7.73 24.77 5.44
N ILE A 5 7.74 23.54 5.92
CA ILE A 5 6.74 23.03 6.85
C ILE A 5 7.37 23.09 8.23
N THR A 6 6.76 23.85 9.10
CA THR A 6 7.22 24.00 10.48
C THR A 6 6.75 22.82 11.32
N ARG A 7 7.49 22.51 12.39
CA ARG A 7 7.18 21.42 13.35
C ARG A 7 5.75 21.47 13.89
N TRP A 8 5.16 22.66 13.97
CA TRP A 8 3.77 22.84 14.40
C TRP A 8 2.75 22.40 13.33
N GLU A 9 3.01 22.73 12.06
CA GLU A 9 2.21 22.26 10.93
C GLU A 9 2.35 20.74 10.76
N GLY A 10 3.55 20.20 10.96
CA GLY A 10 3.81 18.76 11.04
C GLY A 10 2.97 18.06 12.12
N GLY A 11 2.92 18.65 13.32
CA GLY A 11 2.09 18.17 14.42
C GLY A 11 0.59 18.17 14.11
N ILE A 12 0.10 19.18 13.39
CA ILE A 12 -1.29 19.26 12.93
C ILE A 12 -1.57 18.12 11.92
N LEU A 13 -0.71 17.94 10.92
CA LEU A 13 -0.84 16.87 9.92
C LEU A 13 -0.85 15.49 10.60
N PHE A 14 0.04 15.27 11.56
CA PHE A 14 0.11 14.03 12.30
C PHE A 14 -1.13 13.78 13.18
N SER A 15 -1.66 14.81 13.84
CA SER A 15 -2.96 14.69 14.53
C SER A 15 -4.11 14.36 13.56
N GLY A 16 -4.02 14.87 12.32
CA GLY A 16 -4.94 14.57 11.24
C GLY A 16 -4.96 13.09 10.87
N ILE A 17 -3.79 12.42 10.77
CA ILE A 17 -3.76 10.98 10.48
C ILE A 17 -4.38 10.16 11.62
N ILE A 18 -4.14 10.56 12.88
CA ILE A 18 -4.74 9.87 14.05
C ILE A 18 -6.27 9.97 14.02
N LEU A 19 -6.81 11.18 13.78
CA LEU A 19 -8.25 11.39 13.69
C LEU A 19 -8.87 10.68 12.48
N TYR A 20 -8.18 10.66 11.34
CA TYR A 20 -8.62 9.95 10.15
C TYR A 20 -8.71 8.44 10.39
N VAL A 21 -7.64 7.82 10.91
CA VAL A 21 -7.61 6.38 11.23
C VAL A 21 -8.68 6.05 12.27
N TRP A 22 -8.83 6.86 13.31
CA TRP A 22 -9.86 6.65 14.31
C TRP A 22 -11.28 6.71 13.73
N SER A 23 -11.55 7.71 12.88
CA SER A 23 -12.84 7.87 12.21
C SER A 23 -13.11 6.73 11.24
N SER A 24 -12.09 6.30 10.48
CA SER A 24 -12.14 5.16 9.57
C SER A 24 -12.47 3.86 10.32
N ILE A 25 -11.79 3.59 11.44
CA ILE A 25 -12.09 2.43 12.29
C ILE A 25 -13.50 2.50 12.87
N ARG A 26 -13.95 3.70 13.29
CA ARG A 26 -15.32 3.88 13.79
C ARG A 26 -16.37 3.64 12.71
N LEU A 27 -16.11 4.04 11.48
CA LEU A 27 -17.01 3.84 10.35
C LEU A 27 -17.02 2.36 9.91
N ALA A 28 -15.86 1.73 9.79
CA ALA A 28 -15.71 0.31 9.46
C ALA A 28 -16.37 -0.60 10.51
N ARG A 29 -16.37 -0.21 11.78
CA ARG A 29 -17.08 -0.93 12.85
C ARG A 29 -18.61 -0.76 12.80
N ARG A 30 -19.14 0.17 12.00
CA ARG A 30 -20.59 0.37 11.81
C ARG A 30 -21.14 -0.43 10.64
N GLU A 31 -20.30 -0.92 9.75
CA GLU A 31 -20.70 -1.87 8.71
C GLU A 31 -20.57 -3.31 9.24
N PRO A 32 -21.64 -4.12 9.20
CA PRO A 32 -21.54 -5.54 9.51
C PRO A 32 -20.64 -6.24 8.48
N GLN A 33 -19.85 -7.23 8.92
CA GLN A 33 -18.79 -7.93 8.16
C GLN A 33 -19.28 -8.76 6.94
N THR A 34 -20.52 -8.59 6.51
CA THR A 34 -21.15 -9.26 5.38
C THR A 34 -20.40 -9.13 4.03
N PRO A 35 -19.73 -8.01 3.69
CA PRO A 35 -19.12 -7.84 2.36
C PRO A 35 -17.91 -8.74 2.07
N ALA A 36 -17.17 -9.18 3.10
CA ALA A 36 -15.97 -10.00 2.90
C ALA A 36 -16.30 -11.43 2.44
N LEU A 37 -17.53 -11.88 2.67
CA LEU A 37 -18.02 -13.23 2.35
C LEU A 37 -18.95 -13.23 1.13
N GLU A 38 -19.39 -12.06 0.67
CA GLU A 38 -20.39 -11.91 -0.41
C GLU A 38 -19.87 -12.30 -1.80
N GLY A 39 -18.57 -12.49 -1.96
CA GLY A 39 -17.91 -12.88 -3.21
C GLY A 39 -17.14 -14.20 -3.16
N LEU A 40 -17.21 -14.94 -2.05
CA LEU A 40 -16.54 -16.23 -1.87
C LEU A 40 -17.57 -17.35 -2.00
N GLU A 41 -17.22 -18.43 -2.68
CA GLU A 41 -18.12 -19.58 -2.76
C GLU A 41 -18.33 -20.18 -1.37
N ALA A 42 -19.51 -20.74 -1.10
CA ALA A 42 -19.85 -21.31 0.21
C ALA A 42 -18.84 -22.38 0.68
N GLU A 43 -18.14 -23.00 -0.27
CA GLU A 43 -17.08 -23.98 -0.04
C GLU A 43 -15.75 -23.32 0.39
N GLU A 44 -15.37 -22.18 -0.19
CA GLU A 44 -14.21 -21.38 0.25
C GLU A 44 -14.42 -20.82 1.67
N VAL A 45 -15.63 -20.32 1.96
CA VAL A 45 -15.98 -19.82 3.31
C VAL A 45 -15.84 -20.93 4.34
N ARG A 46 -16.30 -22.14 4.00
CA ARG A 46 -16.24 -23.30 4.89
C ARG A 46 -14.80 -23.79 5.08
N GLU A 47 -13.96 -23.74 4.03
CA GLU A 47 -12.52 -24.02 4.13
C GLU A 47 -11.75 -23.01 4.97
N ILE A 48 -12.14 -21.72 4.94
CA ILE A 48 -11.57 -20.67 5.79
C ILE A 48 -12.00 -20.87 7.25
N MET A 49 -13.26 -21.25 7.49
CA MET A 49 -13.78 -21.51 8.84
C MET A 49 -13.19 -22.78 9.46
N ASP A 50 -12.93 -23.81 8.65
CA ASP A 50 -12.26 -25.06 9.08
C ASP A 50 -10.72 -24.97 9.01
N ALA A 51 -10.17 -23.77 8.78
CA ALA A 51 -8.73 -23.57 8.67
C ALA A 51 -8.03 -23.89 10.01
N GLY A 52 -7.39 -25.06 10.07
CA GLY A 52 -6.56 -25.45 11.20
C GLY A 52 -5.33 -24.55 11.38
N LYS A 53 -4.75 -24.56 12.58
CA LYS A 53 -3.58 -23.74 12.98
C LYS A 53 -2.41 -23.82 11.98
N LEU A 54 -2.24 -24.95 11.29
CA LEU A 54 -1.21 -25.16 10.27
C LEU A 54 -1.43 -24.31 9.01
N ARG A 55 -2.68 -24.14 8.56
CA ARG A 55 -3.02 -23.27 7.41
C ARG A 55 -2.68 -21.82 7.70
N VAL A 56 -3.04 -21.32 8.88
CA VAL A 56 -2.71 -19.94 9.31
C VAL A 56 -1.20 -19.70 9.31
N ILE A 57 -0.40 -20.66 9.80
CA ILE A 57 1.06 -20.54 9.77
C ILE A 57 1.58 -20.53 8.32
N LEU A 58 1.02 -21.37 7.45
CA LEU A 58 1.37 -21.40 6.04
C LEU A 58 1.03 -20.08 5.34
N ASP A 59 -0.15 -19.51 5.60
CA ASP A 59 -0.58 -18.22 5.04
C ASP A 59 0.33 -17.09 5.51
N LEU A 60 0.71 -17.06 6.78
CA LEU A 60 1.67 -16.09 7.30
C LEU A 60 3.05 -16.22 6.63
N ILE A 61 3.52 -17.44 6.38
CA ILE A 61 4.76 -17.70 5.65
C ILE A 61 4.63 -17.22 4.21
N LEU A 62 3.53 -17.52 3.53
CA LEU A 62 3.28 -17.09 2.15
C LEU A 62 3.21 -15.57 2.04
N ILE A 63 2.58 -14.88 3.00
CA ILE A 63 2.56 -13.42 3.08
C ILE A 63 3.98 -12.89 3.24
N LEU A 64 4.77 -13.45 4.17
CA LEU A 64 6.14 -13.00 4.42
C LEU A 64 7.03 -13.19 3.19
N VAL A 65 6.98 -14.38 2.58
CA VAL A 65 7.75 -14.71 1.38
C VAL A 65 7.32 -13.81 0.22
N GLY A 66 6.02 -13.66 -0.01
CA GLY A 66 5.47 -12.77 -1.03
C GLY A 66 5.93 -11.32 -0.85
N LEU A 67 5.92 -10.81 0.39
CA LEU A 67 6.40 -9.46 0.71
C LEU A 67 7.89 -9.31 0.41
N VAL A 68 8.73 -10.27 0.82
CA VAL A 68 10.17 -10.24 0.54
C VAL A 68 10.46 -10.28 -0.95
N LEU A 69 9.78 -11.15 -1.71
CA LEU A 69 9.93 -11.20 -3.17
C LEU A 69 9.45 -9.91 -3.84
N LEU A 70 8.33 -9.34 -3.39
CA LEU A 70 7.78 -8.12 -3.96
C LEU A 70 8.72 -6.93 -3.74
N LEU A 71 9.17 -6.71 -2.51
CA LEU A 71 10.11 -5.63 -2.17
C LEU A 71 11.46 -5.84 -2.87
N GLY A 72 12.04 -7.04 -2.75
CA GLY A 72 13.33 -7.35 -3.37
C GLY A 72 13.31 -7.37 -4.90
N GLY A 73 12.14 -7.64 -5.50
CA GLY A 73 11.90 -7.56 -6.94
C GLY A 73 11.76 -6.11 -7.41
N ALA A 74 11.00 -5.30 -6.68
CA ALA A 74 10.85 -3.87 -6.96
C ALA A 74 12.21 -3.15 -6.91
N ASP A 75 13.00 -3.37 -5.86
CA ASP A 75 14.34 -2.76 -5.72
C ASP A 75 15.27 -3.12 -6.88
N ARG A 76 15.28 -4.40 -7.29
CA ARG A 76 16.10 -4.88 -8.41
C ARG A 76 15.63 -4.32 -9.74
N LEU A 77 14.31 -4.19 -9.94
CA LEU A 77 13.75 -3.59 -11.15
C LEU A 77 14.15 -2.12 -11.26
N VAL A 78 14.05 -1.36 -10.17
CA VAL A 78 14.44 0.04 -10.10
C VAL A 78 15.93 0.20 -10.35
N ALA A 79 16.78 -0.57 -9.66
CA ALA A 79 18.22 -0.52 -9.85
C ALA A 79 18.65 -0.86 -11.29
N GLY A 80 18.03 -1.89 -11.89
CA GLY A 80 18.26 -2.26 -13.28
C GLY A 80 17.83 -1.17 -14.25
N GLY A 81 16.61 -0.64 -14.08
CA GLY A 81 16.05 0.43 -14.89
C GLY A 81 16.87 1.72 -14.82
N SER A 82 17.30 2.12 -13.61
CA SER A 82 18.17 3.27 -13.38
C SER A 82 19.53 3.11 -14.08
N ASN A 83 20.15 1.92 -14.00
CA ASN A 83 21.45 1.68 -14.66
C ASN A 83 21.33 1.73 -16.19
N ILE A 84 20.24 1.20 -16.76
CA ILE A 84 19.97 1.31 -18.20
C ILE A 84 19.75 2.78 -18.58
N ALA A 85 18.94 3.52 -17.83
CA ALA A 85 18.65 4.93 -18.08
C ALA A 85 19.92 5.80 -18.07
N LEU A 86 20.84 5.56 -17.12
CA LEU A 86 22.13 6.22 -17.07
C LEU A 86 22.97 5.93 -18.32
N ARG A 87 23.00 4.67 -18.78
CA ARG A 87 23.78 4.26 -19.96
C ARG A 87 23.28 4.88 -21.27
N ILE A 88 21.99 5.21 -21.36
CA ILE A 88 21.41 5.88 -22.53
C ILE A 88 21.43 7.41 -22.41
N GLY A 89 22.10 7.97 -21.39
CA GLY A 89 22.33 9.41 -21.23
C GLY A 89 21.19 10.18 -20.56
N VAL A 90 20.26 9.51 -19.88
CA VAL A 90 19.22 10.17 -19.08
C VAL A 90 19.85 10.77 -17.81
N SER A 91 19.46 11.99 -17.47
CA SER A 91 19.99 12.67 -16.29
C SER A 91 19.54 11.98 -14.99
N GLU A 92 20.42 11.98 -13.98
CA GLU A 92 20.12 11.45 -12.64
C GLU A 92 18.87 12.11 -12.03
N ALA A 93 18.68 13.40 -12.26
CA ALA A 93 17.50 14.14 -11.81
C ALA A 93 16.21 13.54 -12.40
N PHE A 94 16.20 13.22 -13.70
CA PHE A 94 15.03 12.62 -14.34
C PHE A 94 14.77 11.20 -13.83
N ILE A 95 15.82 10.40 -13.60
CA ILE A 95 15.72 9.05 -13.05
C ILE A 95 15.14 9.09 -11.64
N GLY A 96 15.61 10.01 -10.79
CA GLY A 96 15.09 10.20 -9.43
C GLY A 96 13.62 10.62 -9.44
N LEU A 97 13.22 11.50 -10.36
CA LEU A 97 11.84 11.98 -10.44
C LEU A 97 10.87 10.94 -11.04
N THR A 98 11.37 9.97 -11.80
CA THR A 98 10.53 9.01 -12.54
C THR A 98 10.74 7.58 -12.07
N VAL A 99 11.89 6.98 -12.35
CA VAL A 99 12.17 5.57 -12.08
C VAL A 99 12.13 5.26 -10.58
N LEU A 100 12.69 6.14 -9.74
CA LEU A 100 12.67 5.97 -8.29
C LEU A 100 11.25 6.13 -7.72
N ALA A 101 10.53 7.17 -8.15
CA ALA A 101 9.15 7.43 -7.76
C ALA A 101 8.19 6.31 -8.20
N PHE A 102 8.38 5.77 -9.40
CA PHE A 102 7.61 4.63 -9.88
C PHE A 102 7.94 3.37 -9.08
N GLY A 103 9.22 3.19 -8.76
CA GLY A 103 9.76 2.09 -7.97
C GLY A 103 9.09 1.91 -6.62
N THR A 104 8.94 2.99 -5.87
CA THR A 104 8.28 2.98 -4.55
C THR A 104 6.80 2.62 -4.63
N SER A 105 6.16 2.87 -5.78
CA SER A 105 4.75 2.56 -6.00
C SER A 105 4.50 1.18 -6.58
N LEU A 106 5.54 0.44 -7.00
CA LEU A 106 5.40 -0.91 -7.58
C LEU A 106 4.68 -1.90 -6.65
N PRO A 107 4.97 -1.96 -5.33
CA PRO A 107 4.25 -2.85 -4.43
C PRO A 107 2.76 -2.54 -4.38
N GLU A 108 2.39 -1.26 -4.32
CA GLU A 108 0.99 -0.80 -4.31
C GLU A 108 0.29 -1.07 -5.65
N LEU A 109 1.02 -0.93 -6.75
CA LEU A 109 0.51 -1.22 -8.09
C LEU A 109 0.24 -2.72 -8.24
N ALA A 110 1.13 -3.57 -7.72
CA ALA A 110 0.95 -5.02 -7.72
C ALA A 110 -0.29 -5.45 -6.92
N THR A 111 -0.49 -4.93 -5.71
CA THR A 111 -1.70 -5.25 -4.91
C THR A 111 -2.97 -4.76 -5.59
N THR A 112 -2.93 -3.57 -6.20
CA THR A 112 -4.06 -2.99 -6.94
C THR A 112 -4.41 -3.81 -8.18
N VAL A 113 -3.43 -4.29 -8.94
CA VAL A 113 -3.64 -5.15 -10.12
C VAL A 113 -4.26 -6.48 -9.72
N VAL A 114 -3.79 -7.09 -8.63
CA VAL A 114 -4.37 -8.35 -8.11
C VAL A 114 -5.82 -8.14 -7.67
N ALA A 115 -6.13 -7.04 -6.98
CA ALA A 115 -7.49 -6.71 -6.58
C ALA A 115 -8.41 -6.42 -7.78
N ALA A 116 -7.89 -5.73 -8.81
CA ALA A 116 -8.60 -5.50 -10.07
C ALA A 116 -8.94 -6.81 -10.77
N ALA A 117 -7.99 -7.75 -10.83
CA ALA A 117 -8.22 -9.08 -11.38
C ALA A 117 -9.31 -9.86 -10.62
N ARG A 118 -9.45 -9.61 -9.30
CA ARG A 118 -10.49 -10.18 -8.43
C ARG A 118 -11.80 -9.39 -8.41
N LYS A 119 -11.95 -8.34 -9.24
CA LYS A 119 -13.12 -7.44 -9.27
C LYS A 119 -13.43 -6.74 -7.93
N GLN A 120 -12.40 -6.50 -7.11
CA GLN A 120 -12.53 -5.85 -5.81
C GLN A 120 -12.39 -4.32 -5.94
N GLY A 121 -13.37 -3.68 -6.59
CA GLY A 121 -13.34 -2.24 -6.91
C GLY A 121 -13.22 -1.32 -5.70
N ASP A 122 -13.86 -1.67 -4.59
CA ASP A 122 -13.81 -0.89 -3.35
C ASP A 122 -12.41 -0.92 -2.71
N PHE A 123 -11.73 -2.06 -2.78
CA PHE A 123 -10.35 -2.20 -2.30
C PHE A 123 -9.38 -1.34 -3.13
N ILE A 124 -9.55 -1.32 -4.45
CA ILE A 124 -8.71 -0.51 -5.36
C ILE A 124 -8.82 0.98 -5.03
N THR A 125 -10.05 1.46 -4.87
CA THR A 125 -10.32 2.87 -4.54
C THR A 125 -9.80 3.21 -3.15
N GLY A 126 -10.02 2.31 -2.18
CA GLY A 126 -9.52 2.46 -0.81
C GLY A 126 -7.99 2.52 -0.73
N ASN A 127 -7.30 1.66 -1.48
CA ASN A 127 -5.83 1.64 -1.55
C ASN A 127 -5.30 2.95 -2.18
N ALA A 128 -5.84 3.36 -3.34
CA ALA A 128 -5.39 4.56 -4.05
C ALA A 128 -5.61 5.86 -3.24
N VAL A 129 -6.80 6.02 -2.64
CA VAL A 129 -7.12 7.20 -1.83
C VAL A 129 -6.39 7.17 -0.49
N GLY A 130 -6.32 5.99 0.14
CA GLY A 130 -5.66 5.79 1.43
C GLY A 130 -4.16 6.09 1.39
N SER A 131 -3.44 5.61 0.37
CA SER A 131 -2.00 5.88 0.20
C SER A 131 -1.70 7.38 0.08
N CYS A 132 -2.52 8.13 -0.66
CA CYS A 132 -2.37 9.58 -0.80
C CYS A 132 -2.59 10.31 0.53
N ILE A 133 -3.65 9.95 1.25
CA ILE A 133 -3.94 10.53 2.58
C ILE A 133 -2.82 10.20 3.56
N PHE A 134 -2.32 8.97 3.55
CA PHE A 134 -1.22 8.54 4.41
C PHE A 134 0.09 9.28 4.09
N ASN A 135 0.47 9.41 2.82
CA ASN A 135 1.68 10.12 2.44
C ASN A 135 1.63 11.60 2.85
N ILE A 136 0.49 12.27 2.66
CA ILE A 136 0.35 13.68 3.02
C ILE A 136 0.26 13.89 4.54
N LEU A 137 -0.47 13.06 5.28
CA LEU A 137 -0.68 13.30 6.71
C LEU A 137 0.43 12.69 7.58
N CYS A 138 0.91 11.50 7.23
CA CYS A 138 1.89 10.76 8.01
C CYS A 138 3.33 11.10 7.59
N VAL A 139 3.68 10.91 6.31
CA VAL A 139 5.07 11.09 5.83
C VAL A 139 5.48 12.55 5.91
N VAL A 140 4.67 13.46 5.35
CA VAL A 140 4.95 14.91 5.45
C VAL A 140 4.86 15.39 6.90
N GLY A 141 3.85 14.92 7.66
CA GLY A 141 3.68 15.30 9.06
C GLY A 141 4.86 14.91 9.96
N LEU A 142 5.46 13.74 9.73
CA LEU A 142 6.65 13.26 10.47
C LEU A 142 7.96 13.88 9.98
N ALA A 143 8.03 14.30 8.72
CA ALA A 143 9.23 14.89 8.12
C ALA A 143 9.40 16.39 8.44
N SER A 144 8.41 17.04 9.07
CA SER A 144 8.33 18.48 9.36
C SER A 144 8.63 18.83 10.81
#